data_AF-A0A7J5EHM0-F1
#
_entry.id   AF-A0A7J5EHM0-F1
#
_cell.length_a   1.000
_cell.length_b   1.000
_cell.length_c   1.000
_cell.angle_alpha   90.00
_cell.angle_beta   90.00
_cell.angle_gamma   90.00
#
_symmetry.space_group_name_H-M   'P 1'
#
loop_
_entity.id
_entity.type
_entity.pdbx_description
1 polymer ?
#
loop_
_entity_poly.entity_id
_entity_poly.type
_entity_poly.pdbx_seq_one_letter_code
_entity_poly.pdbx_strand_id
1 'polypeptide(L)'
;ELLAAAAEQLASGHGGPADLEELEDHVTWFARTVPMHFGDEGREDDLVLVAARPDLAAPLAALSAEHPGLLAAHAHVHDVVLGWNGFEPAADTLPAFVAAVRELATRYRDHAAREDALFSATPVTLDDTSLLAALAVRRGR
;
A
#
# COMPACT_ATOMS: atom_id res chain seq x y z
N GLU A 1 9.92 -3.07 1.28
CA GLU A 1 11.35 -3.27 1.60
C GLU A 1 11.62 -3.51 3.09
N LEU A 2 11.44 -2.53 4.00
CA LEU A 2 11.77 -2.73 5.44
C LEU A 2 11.03 -3.90 6.10
N LEU A 3 9.72 -4.02 5.89
CA LEU A 3 8.92 -5.15 6.37
C LEU A 3 9.42 -6.52 5.89
N ALA A 4 9.92 -6.60 4.65
CA ALA A 4 10.48 -7.84 4.10
C ALA A 4 11.84 -8.17 4.73
N ALA A 5 12.69 -7.16 4.95
CA ALA A 5 13.96 -7.34 5.63
C ALA A 5 13.77 -7.82 7.08
N ALA A 6 12.84 -7.21 7.83
CA ALA A 6 12.51 -7.64 9.19
C ALA A 6 11.97 -9.08 9.24
N ALA A 7 11.10 -9.45 8.28
CA ALA A 7 10.57 -10.81 8.18
C ALA A 7 11.68 -11.85 7.90
N GLU A 8 12.62 -11.52 7.01
CA GLU A 8 13.78 -12.36 6.69
C GLU A 8 14.76 -12.48 7.86
N GLN A 9 14.99 -11.39 8.58
CA GLN A 9 15.83 -11.37 9.77
C GLN A 9 15.27 -12.29 10.85
N LEU A 10 13.96 -12.22 11.11
CA LEU A 10 13.27 -13.12 12.03
C LEU A 10 13.39 -14.59 11.58
N ALA A 11 13.15 -14.88 10.30
CA ALA A 11 13.26 -16.24 9.74
C ALA A 11 14.68 -16.83 9.76
N SER A 12 15.72 -15.99 9.86
CA SER A 12 17.10 -16.44 9.92
C SER A 12 17.50 -17.02 11.28
N GLY A 13 16.66 -16.88 12.32
CA GLY A 13 16.98 -17.25 13.70
C GLY A 13 17.97 -16.30 14.38
N HIS A 14 18.33 -15.19 13.73
CA HIS A 14 19.11 -14.09 14.32
C HIS A 14 18.23 -12.92 14.76
N GLY A 15 16.92 -13.02 14.56
CA GLY A 15 15.96 -12.06 15.10
C GLY A 15 15.76 -12.24 16.59
N GLY A 16 15.31 -11.18 17.25
CA GLY A 16 14.92 -11.17 18.65
C GLY A 16 13.65 -10.34 18.88
N PRO A 17 13.30 -10.05 20.14
CA PRO A 17 12.10 -9.29 20.49
C PRO A 17 11.99 -7.92 19.82
N ALA A 18 13.12 -7.27 19.53
CA ALA A 18 13.16 -5.99 18.84
C ALA A 18 12.71 -6.09 17.36
N ASP A 19 13.06 -7.18 16.66
CA ASP A 19 12.61 -7.39 15.28
C ASP A 19 11.10 -7.65 15.21
N LEU A 20 10.55 -8.31 16.25
CA LEU A 20 9.11 -8.52 16.38
C LEU A 20 8.38 -7.19 16.64
N GLU A 21 8.91 -6.35 17.52
CA GLU A 21 8.38 -5.00 17.77
C GLU A 21 8.41 -4.14 16.49
N GLU A 22 9.50 -4.21 15.72
CA GLU A 22 9.62 -3.51 14.42
C GLU A 22 8.58 -4.00 13.40
N LEU A 23 8.34 -5.32 13.33
CA LEU A 23 7.27 -5.89 12.50
C LEU A 23 5.89 -5.39 12.93
N GLU A 24 5.58 -5.41 14.23
CA GLU A 24 4.31 -4.92 14.78
C GLU A 24 4.09 -3.44 14.46
N ASP A 25 5.12 -2.60 14.64
CA ASP A 25 5.06 -1.17 14.31
C ASP A 25 4.81 -0.94 12.82
N HIS A 26 5.52 -1.67 11.95
CA HIS A 26 5.36 -1.56 10.51
C HIS A 26 3.96 -1.97 10.07
N VAL A 27 3.48 -3.15 10.46
CA VAL A 27 2.14 -3.61 10.02
C VAL A 27 1.03 -2.72 10.56
N THR A 28 1.19 -2.19 11.78
CA THR A 28 0.23 -1.26 12.39
C THR A 28 0.22 0.07 11.65
N TRP A 29 1.39 0.60 11.28
CA TRP A 29 1.50 1.81 10.48
C TRP A 29 0.81 1.62 9.12
N PHE A 30 1.13 0.54 8.39
CA PHE A 30 0.53 0.25 7.09
C PHE A 30 -0.99 0.06 7.16
N ALA A 31 -1.49 -0.64 8.19
CA ALA A 31 -2.92 -0.86 8.38
C ALA A 31 -3.70 0.46 8.52
N ARG A 32 -3.05 1.53 8.99
CA ARG A 32 -3.63 2.88 9.02
C ARG A 32 -3.42 3.63 7.71
N THR A 33 -2.21 3.63 7.16
CA THR A 33 -1.84 4.55 6.07
C THR A 33 -2.29 4.08 4.69
N VAL A 34 -2.22 2.77 4.40
CA VAL A 34 -2.58 2.23 3.09
C VAL A 34 -4.06 2.46 2.75
N PRO A 35 -5.02 2.19 3.65
CA PRO A 35 -6.43 2.44 3.32
C PRO A 35 -6.75 3.93 3.11
N MET A 36 -6.04 4.83 3.80
CA MET A 36 -6.20 6.27 3.59
C MET A 36 -5.70 6.67 2.20
N HIS A 37 -4.49 6.25 1.84
CA HIS A 37 -3.89 6.54 0.53
C HIS A 37 -4.76 6.05 -0.64
N PHE A 38 -5.18 4.78 -0.63
CA PHE A 38 -6.10 4.24 -1.65
C PHE A 38 -7.49 4.89 -1.61
N GLY A 39 -7.88 5.41 -0.44
CA GLY A 39 -9.11 6.17 -0.26
C GLY A 39 -9.04 7.55 -0.93
N ASP A 40 -7.88 8.21 -0.89
CA ASP A 40 -7.63 9.51 -1.51
C ASP A 40 -7.62 9.38 -3.05
N GLU A 41 -6.94 8.36 -3.57
CA GLU A 41 -6.88 8.05 -5.02
C GLU A 41 -8.28 7.75 -5.57
N GLY A 42 -8.97 6.75 -5.03
CA GLY A 42 -10.25 6.29 -5.58
C GLY A 42 -11.45 7.22 -5.38
N ARG A 43 -11.29 8.36 -4.68
CA ARG A 43 -12.41 9.26 -4.34
C ARG A 43 -12.19 10.71 -4.67
N GLU A 44 -10.98 11.24 -4.56
CA GLU A 44 -10.75 12.68 -4.68
C GLU A 44 -9.77 12.98 -5.81
N ASP A 45 -8.60 12.33 -5.79
CA ASP A 45 -7.55 12.64 -6.75
C ASP A 45 -7.89 12.09 -8.15
N ASP A 46 -8.39 10.85 -8.27
CA ASP A 46 -8.76 10.27 -9.56
C ASP A 46 -9.94 11.02 -10.19
N LEU A 47 -10.95 11.43 -9.41
CA LEU A 47 -12.11 12.13 -9.96
C LEU A 47 -11.72 13.48 -10.58
N VAL A 48 -10.83 14.20 -9.91
CA VAL A 48 -10.31 15.48 -10.37
C VAL A 48 -9.46 15.29 -11.60
N LEU A 49 -8.58 14.30 -11.55
CA LEU A 49 -7.67 14.00 -12.64
C LEU A 49 -8.45 13.56 -13.88
N VAL A 50 -9.48 12.74 -13.72
CA VAL A 50 -10.39 12.33 -14.81
C VAL A 50 -11.19 13.50 -15.35
N ALA A 51 -11.63 14.44 -14.51
CA ALA A 51 -12.32 15.64 -14.98
C ALA A 51 -11.41 16.53 -15.86
N ALA A 52 -10.13 16.65 -15.51
CA ALA A 52 -9.14 17.40 -16.29
C ALA A 52 -8.59 16.60 -17.50
N ARG A 53 -8.50 15.27 -17.38
CA ARG A 53 -7.93 14.33 -18.35
C ARG A 53 -8.78 13.07 -18.45
N PRO A 54 -9.91 13.13 -19.18
CA PRO A 54 -10.84 12.00 -19.28
C PRO A 54 -10.22 10.73 -19.87
N ASP A 55 -9.14 10.86 -20.64
CA ASP A 55 -8.37 9.76 -21.20
C ASP A 55 -7.68 8.88 -20.14
N LEU A 56 -7.49 9.40 -18.91
CA LEU A 56 -6.93 8.66 -17.79
C LEU A 56 -7.95 7.80 -17.04
N ALA A 57 -9.25 7.92 -17.33
CA ALA A 57 -10.30 7.21 -16.58
C ALA A 57 -10.13 5.68 -16.59
N ALA A 58 -9.85 5.10 -17.77
CA ALA A 58 -9.66 3.65 -17.90
C ALA A 58 -8.40 3.14 -17.19
N PRO A 59 -7.19 3.73 -17.38
CA PRO A 59 -6.00 3.26 -16.67
C PRO A 59 -6.07 3.49 -15.15
N LEU A 60 -6.65 4.59 -14.67
CA LEU A 60 -6.85 4.82 -13.22
C LEU A 60 -7.82 3.79 -12.62
N ALA A 61 -8.92 3.48 -13.32
CA ALA A 61 -9.84 2.42 -12.88
C ALA A 61 -9.17 1.04 -12.81
N ALA A 62 -8.23 0.75 -13.72
CA ALA A 62 -7.46 -0.50 -13.70
C ALA A 62 -6.51 -0.56 -12.50
N LEU A 63 -5.82 0.53 -12.16
CA LEU A 63 -4.98 0.65 -10.96
C LEU A 63 -5.82 0.50 -9.69
N SER A 64 -6.91 1.26 -9.58
CA SER A 64 -7.85 1.20 -8.46
C SER A 64 -8.43 -0.21 -8.23
N ALA A 65 -8.59 -1.02 -9.29
CA ALA A 65 -9.06 -2.39 -9.17
C ALA A 65 -8.06 -3.33 -8.47
N GLU A 66 -6.78 -2.94 -8.36
CA GLU A 66 -5.75 -3.69 -7.62
C GLU A 66 -5.85 -3.47 -6.10
N HIS A 67 -6.38 -2.31 -5.67
CA HIS A 67 -6.37 -1.87 -4.27
C HIS A 67 -7.04 -2.87 -3.31
N PRO A 68 -8.22 -3.46 -3.60
CA PRO A 68 -8.84 -4.42 -2.70
C PRO A 68 -7.95 -5.65 -2.45
N GLY A 69 -7.23 -6.11 -3.48
CA GLY A 69 -6.32 -7.24 -3.36
C GLY A 69 -5.06 -6.91 -2.56
N LEU A 70 -4.55 -5.68 -2.66
CA LEU A 70 -3.41 -5.20 -1.87
C LEU A 70 -3.80 -5.03 -0.40
N LEU A 71 -4.97 -4.44 -0.14
CA LEU A 71 -5.54 -4.32 1.21
C LEU A 71 -5.74 -5.68 1.88
N ALA A 72 -6.29 -6.65 1.16
CA ALA A 72 -6.48 -8.01 1.68
C ALA A 72 -5.15 -8.69 2.04
N ALA A 73 -4.12 -8.53 1.19
CA ALA A 73 -2.80 -9.09 1.47
C ALA A 73 -2.12 -8.37 2.65
N HIS A 74 -2.30 -7.06 2.79
CA HIS A 74 -1.83 -6.32 3.96
C HIS A 74 -2.50 -6.78 5.25
N ALA A 75 -3.83 -6.91 5.23
CA ALA A 75 -4.61 -7.39 6.37
C ALA A 75 -4.15 -8.79 6.79
N HIS A 76 -3.89 -9.68 5.82
CA HIS A 76 -3.35 -11.01 6.12
C HIS A 76 -2.00 -10.95 6.84
N VAL A 77 -1.05 -10.16 6.34
CA VAL A 77 0.27 -10.00 6.98
C VAL A 77 0.14 -9.38 8.37
N HIS A 78 -0.71 -8.37 8.51
CA HIS A 78 -1.02 -7.72 9.79
C HIS A 78 -1.60 -8.70 10.81
N ASP A 79 -2.61 -9.49 10.43
CA ASP A 79 -3.28 -10.43 11.32
C ASP A 79 -2.36 -11.57 11.75
N VAL A 80 -1.43 -12.00 10.89
CA VAL A 80 -0.40 -12.97 11.26
C VAL A 80 0.53 -12.41 12.33
N VAL A 81 1.06 -11.19 12.13
CA VAL A 81 1.97 -10.54 13.09
C VAL A 81 1.28 -10.30 14.42
N LEU A 82 0.07 -9.71 14.43
CA LEU A 82 -0.67 -9.49 15.68
C LEU A 82 -1.12 -10.81 16.34
N GLY A 83 -1.32 -11.86 15.56
CA GLY A 83 -1.61 -13.21 16.06
C GLY A 83 -0.47 -13.81 16.88
N TRP A 84 0.77 -13.34 16.68
CA TRP A 84 1.91 -13.72 17.51
C TRP A 84 1.88 -13.06 18.89
N ASN A 85 1.20 -11.92 19.03
CA ASN A 85 0.92 -11.26 20.31
C ASN A 85 2.18 -11.06 21.17
N GLY A 86 3.25 -10.53 20.56
CA GLY A 86 4.54 -10.31 21.22
C GLY A 86 5.36 -11.59 21.52
N PHE A 87 4.91 -12.76 21.09
CA PHE A 87 5.66 -14.01 21.23
C PHE A 87 6.40 -14.38 19.95
N GLU A 88 7.57 -15.01 20.09
CA GLU A 88 8.30 -15.55 18.94
C GLU A 88 7.45 -16.61 18.22
N PRO A 89 7.26 -16.50 16.90
CA PRO A 89 6.45 -17.45 16.15
C PRO A 89 7.13 -18.81 16.02
N ALA A 90 6.32 -19.85 15.80
CA ALA A 90 6.86 -21.19 15.55
C ALA A 90 7.67 -21.19 14.24
N ALA A 91 8.87 -21.78 14.27
CA ALA A 91 9.83 -21.73 13.17
C ALA A 91 9.29 -22.31 11.84
N ASP A 92 8.34 -23.24 11.90
CA ASP A 92 7.68 -23.83 10.73
C ASP A 92 6.69 -22.89 10.04
N THR A 93 6.24 -21.83 10.73
CA THR A 93 5.33 -20.81 10.17
C THR A 93 6.07 -19.68 9.44
N LEU A 94 7.33 -19.44 9.79
CA LEU A 94 8.15 -18.35 9.26
C LEU A 94 8.34 -18.39 7.73
N PRO A 95 8.58 -19.55 7.08
CA PRO A 95 8.72 -19.59 5.62
C PRO A 95 7.48 -19.12 4.87
N ALA A 96 6.29 -19.48 5.36
CA ALA A 96 5.02 -19.05 4.75
C ALA A 96 4.79 -17.55 4.95
N PHE A 97 5.10 -17.03 6.14
CA PHE A 97 5.04 -15.60 6.42
C PHE A 97 5.98 -14.79 5.53
N VAL A 98 7.25 -15.20 5.42
CA VAL A 98 8.24 -14.53 4.55
C VAL A 98 7.77 -14.54 3.10
N ALA A 99 7.22 -15.65 2.62
CA ALA A 99 6.66 -15.73 1.27
C ALA A 99 5.51 -14.73 1.07
N ALA A 100 4.59 -14.62 2.03
CA ALA A 100 3.48 -13.66 1.96
C ALA A 100 3.96 -12.20 1.95
N VAL A 101 4.95 -11.87 2.78
CA VAL A 101 5.54 -10.52 2.83
C VAL A 101 6.28 -10.17 1.52
N ARG A 102 7.02 -11.11 0.94
CA ARG A 102 7.70 -10.93 -0.36
C ARG A 102 6.73 -10.75 -1.50
N GLU A 103 5.66 -11.53 -1.52
CA GLU A 103 4.58 -11.39 -2.49
C GLU A 103 3.94 -10.00 -2.38
N LEU A 104 3.61 -9.56 -1.15
CA LEU A 104 3.07 -8.23 -0.89
C LEU A 104 4.02 -7.12 -1.39
N ALA A 105 5.30 -7.21 -1.07
CA ALA A 105 6.31 -6.25 -1.52
C ALA A 105 6.44 -6.21 -3.06
N THR A 106 6.32 -7.36 -3.73
CA THR A 106 6.35 -7.43 -5.20
C THR A 106 5.12 -6.78 -5.80
N ARG A 107 3.93 -7.08 -5.27
CA ARG A 107 2.69 -6.46 -5.73
C ARG A 107 2.70 -4.93 -5.57
N TYR A 108 3.25 -4.42 -4.47
CA TYR A 108 3.43 -2.97 -4.28
C TYR A 108 4.42 -2.34 -5.25
N ARG A 109 5.57 -2.98 -5.50
CA ARG A 109 6.54 -2.48 -6.49
C ARG A 109 5.92 -2.43 -7.87
N ASP A 110 5.19 -3.47 -8.25
CA ASP A 110 4.52 -3.54 -9.54
C ASP A 110 3.40 -2.51 -9.67
N HIS A 111 2.63 -2.29 -8.60
CA HIS A 111 1.59 -1.28 -8.53
C HIS A 111 2.18 0.13 -8.69
N ALA A 112 3.14 0.50 -7.82
CA ALA A 112 3.81 1.79 -7.86
C ALA A 112 4.51 2.05 -9.21
N ALA A 113 5.12 1.02 -9.82
CA ALA A 113 5.73 1.15 -11.14
C ALA A 113 4.70 1.46 -12.25
N ARG A 114 3.48 0.90 -12.15
CA ARG A 114 2.38 1.21 -13.09
C ARG A 114 1.84 2.62 -12.86
N GLU A 115 1.69 3.05 -11.60
CA GLU A 115 1.32 4.42 -11.26
C GLU A 115 2.36 5.43 -11.77
N ASP A 116 3.64 5.21 -11.45
CA ASP A 116 4.74 6.05 -11.91
C ASP A 116 4.79 6.15 -13.44
N ALA A 117 4.58 5.03 -14.14
CA ALA A 117 4.53 5.02 -15.60
C ALA A 117 3.36 5.85 -16.13
N LEU A 118 2.18 5.76 -15.51
CA LEU A 118 0.99 6.52 -15.88
C LEU A 118 1.21 8.03 -15.71
N PHE A 119 1.73 8.44 -14.55
CA PHE A 119 1.97 9.84 -14.21
C PHE A 119 3.18 10.43 -14.94
N SER A 120 4.23 9.65 -15.21
CA SER A 120 5.42 10.11 -15.96
C SER A 120 5.13 10.26 -17.45
N ALA A 121 4.35 9.36 -18.05
CA ALA A 121 3.92 9.47 -19.44
C ALA A 121 2.90 10.61 -19.65
N THR A 122 2.28 11.05 -18.57
CA THR A 122 1.21 12.05 -18.58
C THR A 122 1.49 13.16 -17.58
N PRO A 123 2.47 14.04 -17.82
CA PRO A 123 2.68 15.19 -16.95
C PRO A 123 1.43 16.06 -16.98
N VAL A 124 0.62 15.97 -15.92
CA VAL A 124 -0.57 16.79 -15.75
C VAL A 124 -0.15 18.03 -14.99
N THR A 125 -0.02 19.15 -15.70
CA THR A 125 -0.07 20.46 -15.04
C THR A 125 -1.54 20.79 -14.85
N LEU A 126 -2.05 20.61 -13.64
CA LEU A 126 -3.36 21.12 -13.29
C LEU A 126 -3.26 22.64 -13.28
N ASP A 127 -4.04 23.32 -14.11
CA ASP A 127 -4.17 24.77 -13.99
C ASP A 127 -4.89 25.12 -12.67
N ASP A 128 -4.81 26.38 -12.27
CA ASP A 128 -5.43 26.85 -11.02
C ASP A 128 -6.94 26.54 -10.97
N THR A 129 -7.62 26.45 -12.11
CA THR A 129 -9.05 26.13 -12.18
C THR A 129 -9.30 24.65 -11.90
N SER A 130 -8.51 23.75 -12.49
CA SER A 130 -8.55 22.31 -12.21
C SER A 130 -8.14 22.00 -10.77
N LEU A 131 -7.13 22.69 -10.24
CA LEU A 131 -6.70 22.55 -8.85
C LEU A 131 -7.76 23.08 -7.87
N LEU A 132 -8.40 24.20 -8.17
CA LEU A 132 -9.50 24.73 -7.36
C LEU A 132 -10.75 23.85 -7.44
N ALA A 133 -11.05 23.25 -8.59
CA ALA A 133 -12.11 22.25 -8.71
C ALA A 133 -11.81 21.01 -7.84
N ALA A 134 -10.54 20.58 -7.79
CA ALA A 134 -10.07 19.54 -6.90
C ALA A 134 -10.30 19.86 -5.43
N LEU A 135 -9.85 21.03 -5.02
CA LEU A 135 -9.97 21.50 -3.65
C LEU A 135 -11.43 21.78 -3.27
N ALA A 136 -12.29 22.13 -4.22
CA ALA A 136 -13.72 22.33 -3.99
C ALA A 136 -14.47 21.01 -3.79
N VAL A 137 -14.14 19.95 -4.54
CA VAL A 137 -14.64 18.59 -4.28
C VAL A 137 -14.24 18.13 -2.88
N ARG A 138 -12.99 18.41 -2.48
CA ARG A 138 -12.47 18.12 -1.13
C ARG A 138 -13.10 18.96 -0.01
N ARG A 139 -13.49 20.23 -0.26
CA ARG A 139 -14.07 21.16 0.74
C ARG A 139 -15.60 21.18 0.79
N GLY A 140 -16.29 20.58 -0.18
CA GLY A 140 -17.76 20.47 -0.20
C GLY A 140 -18.32 19.40 0.75
N ARG A 141 -17.51 18.97 1.71
CA ARG A 141 -17.77 17.99 2.77
C ARG A 141 -17.35 18.58 4.10
#